data_AF-A0A2J6TH59-F1
#
_entry.id   AF-A0A2J6TH59-F1
#
_cell.length_a   1.000
_cell.length_b   1.000
_cell.length_c   1.000
_cell.angle_alpha   90.00
_cell.angle_beta   90.00
_cell.angle_gamma   90.00
#
_symmetry.space_group_name_H-M   'P 1'
#
loop_
_entity.id
_entity.type
_entity.pdbx_description
1 polymer ?
#
loop_
_entity_poly.entity_id
_entity_poly.type
_entity_poly.pdbx_seq_one_letter_code
_entity_poly.pdbx_strand_id
1 'polypeptide(L)'
;MPQVPRNEAQDWYFRRMLRTIPLLVQDCAFEWRFPTFEPRAWILFEVASWLLNHKVSQWLTDDMVQFALHIEEMVRGDGVIPTLEKYGYRCTNSSDLRLVTGWLEILVILHKILPELQVRQETLDKIYHPSVGTYWNPDLGLKVDKNDGTIVHNQIVYQFTPVFRLTS
;
A
#
# COMPACT_ATOMS: atom_id res chain seq x y z
N MET A 1 -7.23 18.19 -10.82
CA MET A 1 -6.67 18.13 -12.19
C MET A 1 -5.31 18.81 -12.19
N PRO A 2 -4.26 18.28 -12.84
CA PRO A 2 -3.17 19.13 -13.33
C PRO A 2 -3.48 19.60 -14.76
N GLN A 3 -3.28 20.90 -15.02
CA GLN A 3 -3.67 21.60 -16.25
C GLN A 3 -2.58 21.69 -17.34
N VAL A 4 -1.44 21.00 -17.26
CA VAL A 4 -0.39 21.01 -18.31
C VAL A 4 0.38 19.69 -18.28
N PRO A 5 0.89 19.14 -19.40
CA PRO A 5 1.89 18.07 -19.38
C PRO A 5 3.10 18.49 -18.52
N ARG A 6 3.52 17.60 -17.63
CA ARG A 6 4.63 17.84 -16.70
C ARG A 6 5.93 17.97 -17.50
N ASN A 7 6.80 18.90 -17.09
CA ASN A 7 8.17 18.95 -17.59
C ASN A 7 9.05 17.88 -16.91
N GLU A 8 10.25 17.61 -17.46
CA GLU A 8 11.13 16.54 -16.94
C GLU A 8 11.49 16.72 -15.45
N ALA A 9 11.71 17.96 -15.00
CA ALA A 9 12.01 18.25 -13.60
C ALA A 9 10.81 17.96 -12.68
N GLN A 10 9.59 18.29 -13.14
CA GLN A 10 8.35 17.97 -12.44
C GLN A 10 8.10 16.46 -12.40
N ASP A 11 8.40 15.74 -13.47
CA ASP A 11 8.29 14.27 -13.51
C ASP A 11 9.30 13.61 -12.58
N TRP A 12 10.56 14.09 -12.59
CA TRP A 12 11.57 13.61 -11.64
C TRP A 12 11.15 13.86 -10.19
N TYR A 13 10.67 15.07 -9.89
CA TYR A 13 10.17 15.43 -8.57
C TYR A 13 8.96 14.57 -8.19
N PHE A 14 7.97 14.41 -9.07
CA PHE A 14 6.80 13.58 -8.83
C PHE A 14 7.20 12.14 -8.55
N ARG A 15 8.05 11.52 -9.40
CA ARG A 15 8.54 10.14 -9.20
C ARG A 15 9.28 9.97 -7.88
N ARG A 16 10.05 10.98 -7.46
CA ARG A 16 10.73 10.98 -6.16
C ARG A 16 9.71 11.06 -5.01
N MET A 17 8.71 11.92 -5.12
CA MET A 17 7.64 12.08 -4.12
C MET A 17 6.69 10.88 -4.07
N LEU A 18 6.48 10.15 -5.17
CA LEU A 18 5.67 8.93 -5.16
C LEU A 18 6.20 7.89 -4.15
N ARG A 19 7.52 7.86 -3.93
CA ARG A 19 8.17 6.96 -2.96
C ARG A 19 7.90 7.34 -1.50
N THR A 20 7.50 8.59 -1.23
CA THR A 20 7.14 9.06 0.11
C THR A 20 5.64 8.95 0.38
N ILE A 21 4.84 8.51 -0.58
CA ILE A 21 3.38 8.44 -0.40
C ILE A 21 2.97 7.54 0.77
N PRO A 22 3.57 6.37 1.02
CA PRO A 22 3.21 5.58 2.19
C PRO A 22 3.36 6.35 3.51
N LEU A 23 4.41 7.17 3.64
CA LEU A 23 4.61 8.07 4.79
C LEU A 23 3.52 9.16 4.82
N LEU A 24 3.25 9.79 3.68
CA LEU A 24 2.22 10.83 3.58
C LEU A 24 0.83 10.30 3.92
N VAL A 25 0.51 9.07 3.53
CA VAL A 25 -0.78 8.41 3.82
C VAL A 25 -0.90 8.01 5.29
N GLN A 26 0.21 7.69 5.98
CA GLN A 26 0.18 7.51 7.43
C GLN A 26 -0.02 8.84 8.18
N ASP A 27 0.67 9.90 7.74
CA ASP A 27 0.64 11.21 8.42
C ASP A 27 -0.62 12.03 8.10
N CYS A 28 -1.21 11.82 6.92
CA CYS A 28 -2.41 12.52 6.47
C CYS A 28 -3.59 11.55 6.43
N ALA A 29 -4.55 11.70 7.35
CA ALA A 29 -5.87 11.13 7.18
C ALA A 29 -6.63 11.98 6.13
N PHE A 30 -6.71 11.54 4.88
CA PHE A 30 -7.54 12.18 3.88
C PHE A 30 -9.00 11.83 4.16
N GLU A 31 -9.67 12.70 4.90
CA GLU A 31 -11.11 12.60 5.14
C GLU A 31 -11.88 13.09 3.89
N TRP A 32 -11.70 12.42 2.75
CA TRP A 32 -12.41 12.77 1.52
C TRP A 32 -13.68 11.95 1.39
N ARG A 33 -14.83 12.57 1.69
CA ARG A 33 -16.14 11.92 1.58
C ARG A 33 -16.68 12.00 0.16
N PHE A 34 -16.98 10.87 -0.45
CA PHE A 34 -17.62 10.81 -1.77
C PHE A 34 -19.10 10.45 -1.65
N PRO A 35 -20.00 11.15 -2.39
CA PRO A 35 -21.43 10.82 -2.37
C PRO A 35 -21.74 9.46 -3.02
N THR A 36 -20.86 8.97 -3.88
CA THR A 36 -20.95 7.66 -4.54
C THR A 36 -19.59 6.99 -4.56
N PHE A 37 -19.56 5.67 -4.40
CA PHE A 37 -18.32 4.89 -4.44
C PHE A 37 -17.63 5.02 -5.80
N GLU A 38 -16.31 5.25 -5.77
CA GLU A 38 -15.45 5.17 -6.94
C GLU A 38 -14.23 4.29 -6.61
N PRO A 39 -13.86 3.32 -7.47
CA PRO A 39 -12.78 2.38 -7.19
C PRO A 39 -11.42 3.05 -7.44
N ARG A 40 -11.04 3.98 -6.57
CA ARG A 40 -9.76 4.70 -6.62
C ARG A 40 -8.73 3.96 -5.80
N ALA A 41 -7.67 3.49 -6.45
CA ALA A 41 -6.70 2.61 -5.78
C ALA A 41 -5.92 3.33 -4.65
N TRP A 42 -5.65 4.63 -4.80
CA TRP A 42 -5.02 5.43 -3.72
C TRP A 42 -5.87 5.49 -2.45
N ILE A 43 -7.19 5.61 -2.58
CA ILE A 43 -8.11 5.60 -1.42
C ILE A 43 -8.13 4.20 -0.80
N LEU A 44 -8.17 3.15 -1.62
CA LEU A 44 -8.08 1.78 -1.12
C LEU A 44 -6.80 1.54 -0.32
N PHE A 45 -5.66 2.03 -0.80
CA PHE A 45 -4.38 1.92 -0.08
C PHE A 45 -4.38 2.65 1.26
N GLU A 46 -4.99 3.83 1.31
CA GLU A 46 -5.17 4.58 2.55
C GLU A 46 -6.05 3.83 3.55
N VAL A 47 -7.24 3.40 3.13
CA VAL A 47 -8.15 2.62 3.98
C VAL A 47 -7.48 1.34 4.44
N ALA A 48 -6.72 0.65 3.58
CA ALA A 48 -5.97 -0.56 3.94
C ALA A 48 -4.85 -0.27 4.94
N SER A 49 -4.10 0.81 4.75
CA SER A 49 -3.05 1.24 5.67
C SER A 49 -3.60 1.49 7.06
N TRP A 50 -4.78 2.11 7.15
CA TRP A 50 -5.46 2.33 8.41
C TRP A 50 -6.04 1.04 9.00
N LEU A 51 -6.90 0.34 8.26
CA LEU A 51 -7.67 -0.82 8.73
C LEU A 51 -6.78 -1.98 9.17
N LEU A 52 -5.69 -2.25 8.45
CA LEU A 52 -4.80 -3.36 8.74
C LEU A 52 -3.81 -3.04 9.85
N ASN A 53 -3.64 -1.78 10.24
CA ASN A 53 -2.64 -1.32 11.20
C ASN A 53 -3.19 -0.45 12.33
N HIS A 54 -4.49 -0.53 12.62
CA HIS A 54 -5.07 0.07 13.82
C HIS A 54 -6.03 -0.92 14.48
N LYS A 55 -6.23 -0.81 15.79
CA LYS A 55 -7.32 -1.54 16.45
C LYS A 55 -8.63 -0.96 15.91
N VAL A 56 -9.46 -1.81 15.31
CA VAL A 56 -10.75 -1.43 14.74
C VAL A 56 -11.65 -0.89 15.87
N SER A 57 -11.59 0.41 16.11
CA SER A 57 -12.57 1.12 16.91
C SER A 57 -13.36 2.01 15.95
N GLN A 58 -14.66 1.73 15.84
CA GLN A 58 -15.79 2.66 15.64
C GLN A 58 -15.77 3.75 14.54
N TRP A 59 -14.74 3.88 13.70
CA TRP A 59 -14.57 4.99 12.75
C TRP A 59 -14.68 4.58 11.28
N LEU A 60 -15.48 3.54 10.97
CA LEU A 60 -15.75 3.19 9.58
C LEU A 60 -16.95 4.01 9.11
N THR A 61 -16.70 5.04 8.32
CA THR A 61 -17.75 5.87 7.71
C THR A 61 -18.43 5.10 6.57
N ASP A 62 -19.66 5.48 6.23
CA ASP A 62 -20.47 4.76 5.23
C ASP A 62 -19.77 4.63 3.87
N ASP A 63 -18.96 5.61 3.49
CA ASP A 63 -18.17 5.63 2.26
C ASP A 63 -16.93 4.71 2.29
N MET A 64 -16.44 4.34 3.48
CA MET A 64 -15.32 3.41 3.66
C MET A 64 -15.77 1.94 3.64
N VAL A 65 -17.05 1.65 3.85
CA VAL A 65 -17.59 0.28 3.99
C VAL A 65 -17.21 -0.59 2.80
N GLN A 66 -17.39 -0.08 1.58
CA GLN A 66 -17.06 -0.84 0.36
C GLN A 66 -15.57 -1.13 0.24
N PHE A 67 -14.71 -0.16 0.56
CA PHE A 67 -13.26 -0.39 0.58
C PHE A 67 -12.86 -1.44 1.63
N ALA A 68 -13.46 -1.38 2.83
CA ALA A 68 -13.19 -2.34 3.90
C ALA A 68 -13.56 -3.77 3.51
N LEU A 69 -14.71 -3.96 2.84
CA LEU A 69 -15.13 -5.27 2.31
C LEU A 69 -14.12 -5.81 1.28
N HIS A 70 -13.66 -4.96 0.37
CA HIS A 70 -12.65 -5.37 -0.62
C HIS A 70 -11.30 -5.68 0.03
N ILE A 71 -10.88 -4.95 1.07
CA ILE A 71 -9.67 -5.25 1.82
C ILE A 71 -9.79 -6.59 2.55
N GLU A 72 -10.94 -6.87 3.16
CA GLU A 72 -11.22 -8.17 3.77
C GLU A 72 -11.14 -9.31 2.74
N GLU A 73 -11.64 -9.09 1.51
CA GLU A 73 -11.50 -10.01 0.39
C GLU A 73 -10.02 -10.23 0.01
N MET A 74 -9.19 -9.18 -0.03
CA MET A 74 -7.75 -9.33 -0.30
C MET A 74 -7.04 -10.15 0.78
N VAL A 75 -7.43 -9.97 2.04
CA VAL A 75 -6.84 -10.68 3.17
C VAL A 75 -7.29 -12.14 3.20
N ARG A 76 -8.58 -12.43 2.98
CA ARG A 76 -9.14 -13.79 3.14
C ARG A 76 -9.22 -14.61 1.86
N GLY A 77 -9.27 -13.96 0.70
CA GLY A 77 -9.51 -14.57 -0.60
C GLY A 77 -8.27 -14.58 -1.50
N ASP A 78 -8.48 -14.25 -2.78
CA ASP A 78 -7.53 -14.49 -3.87
C ASP A 78 -6.35 -13.50 -3.92
N GLY A 79 -6.33 -12.51 -3.02
CA GLY A 79 -5.25 -11.53 -2.91
C GLY A 79 -5.53 -10.21 -3.64
N VAL A 80 -4.51 -9.35 -3.71
CA VAL A 80 -4.68 -7.95 -4.12
C VAL A 80 -5.03 -7.81 -5.60
N ILE A 81 -4.24 -8.41 -6.51
CA ILE A 81 -4.43 -8.24 -7.95
C ILE A 81 -5.84 -8.68 -8.41
N PRO A 82 -6.33 -9.88 -8.05
CA PRO A 82 -7.67 -10.31 -8.45
C PRO A 82 -8.77 -9.38 -7.93
N THR A 83 -8.66 -8.90 -6.70
CA THR A 83 -9.63 -7.95 -6.14
C THR A 83 -9.59 -6.61 -6.87
N LEU A 84 -8.41 -6.09 -7.21
CA LEU A 84 -8.29 -4.84 -7.97
C LEU A 84 -8.95 -4.94 -9.35
N GLU A 85 -8.73 -6.06 -10.06
CA GLU A 85 -9.31 -6.32 -11.38
C GLU A 85 -10.83 -6.50 -11.31
N LYS A 86 -11.30 -7.31 -10.36
CA LYS A 86 -12.73 -7.61 -10.15
C LYS A 86 -13.58 -6.36 -9.91
N TYR A 87 -13.05 -5.41 -9.14
CA TYR A 87 -13.77 -4.19 -8.77
C TYR A 87 -13.37 -2.95 -9.60
N GLY A 88 -12.50 -3.12 -10.61
CA GLY A 88 -12.13 -2.06 -11.55
C GLY A 88 -11.35 -0.90 -10.91
N TYR A 89 -10.47 -1.20 -9.96
CA TYR A 89 -9.65 -0.19 -9.29
C TYR A 89 -8.66 0.48 -10.22
N ARG A 90 -8.59 1.81 -10.15
CA ARG A 90 -7.75 2.62 -11.04
C ARG A 90 -7.07 3.78 -10.31
N CYS A 91 -5.95 4.21 -10.88
CA CYS A 91 -5.29 5.47 -10.60
C CYS A 91 -5.47 6.42 -11.79
N THR A 92 -5.36 7.73 -11.57
CA THR A 92 -5.37 8.70 -12.68
C THR A 92 -4.23 8.44 -13.67
N ASN A 93 -3.04 8.07 -13.18
CA ASN A 93 -1.96 7.55 -14.02
C ASN A 93 -1.85 6.04 -13.80
N SER A 94 -1.81 5.27 -14.89
CA SER A 94 -1.68 3.80 -14.83
C SER A 94 -0.37 3.36 -14.16
N SER A 95 0.71 4.13 -14.30
CA SER A 95 1.99 3.89 -13.60
C SER A 95 1.85 3.85 -12.09
N ASP A 96 0.93 4.64 -11.54
CA ASP A 96 0.71 4.75 -10.09
C ASP A 96 -0.04 3.51 -9.57
N LEU A 97 -0.86 2.87 -10.41
CA LEU A 97 -1.60 1.67 -10.02
C LEU A 97 -0.64 0.54 -9.65
N ARG A 98 0.42 0.31 -10.43
CA ARG A 98 1.43 -0.71 -10.14
C ARG A 98 2.11 -0.49 -8.79
N LEU A 99 2.42 0.77 -8.46
CA LEU A 99 3.00 1.14 -7.18
C LEU A 99 2.03 0.88 -6.02
N VAL A 100 0.77 1.29 -6.17
CA VAL A 100 -0.29 1.05 -5.19
C VAL A 100 -0.51 -0.45 -4.96
N THR A 101 -0.55 -1.24 -6.02
CA THR A 101 -0.67 -2.70 -5.95
C THR A 101 0.43 -3.30 -5.08
N GLY A 102 1.70 -2.94 -5.33
CA GLY A 102 2.82 -3.46 -4.54
C GLY A 102 2.75 -3.08 -3.06
N TRP A 103 2.31 -1.87 -2.74
CA TRP A 103 2.13 -1.45 -1.35
C TRP A 103 0.96 -2.17 -0.66
N LEU A 104 -0.16 -2.38 -1.37
CA LEU A 104 -1.28 -3.18 -0.87
C LEU A 104 -0.86 -4.63 -0.61
N GLU A 105 -0.07 -5.23 -1.50
CA GLU A 105 0.45 -6.59 -1.33
C GLU A 105 1.35 -6.70 -0.09
N ILE A 106 2.26 -5.74 0.10
CA ILE A 106 3.08 -5.64 1.32
C ILE A 106 2.18 -5.57 2.57
N LEU A 107 1.18 -4.70 2.58
CA LEU A 107 0.27 -4.55 3.72
C LEU A 107 -0.47 -5.86 4.04
N VAL A 108 -1.04 -6.51 3.03
CA VAL A 108 -1.78 -7.77 3.19
C VAL A 108 -0.87 -8.89 3.67
N ILE A 109 0.34 -9.02 3.11
CA ILE A 109 1.32 -10.03 3.54
C ILE A 109 1.71 -9.79 4.99
N LEU A 110 2.17 -8.57 5.33
CA LEU A 110 2.61 -8.23 6.69
C LEU A 110 1.48 -8.41 7.72
N HIS A 111 0.24 -8.08 7.38
CA HIS A 111 -0.91 -8.34 8.24
C HIS A 111 -1.08 -9.83 8.56
N LYS A 112 -0.84 -10.72 7.58
CA LYS A 112 -0.94 -12.18 7.76
C LYS A 112 0.21 -12.75 8.58
N ILE A 113 1.44 -12.27 8.35
CA ILE A 113 2.64 -12.87 8.94
C ILE A 113 3.08 -12.24 10.28
N LEU A 114 2.70 -10.98 10.53
CA LEU A 114 2.95 -10.26 11.77
C LEU A 114 1.61 -9.89 12.41
N PRO A 115 0.95 -10.79 13.15
CA PRO A 115 -0.38 -10.53 13.72
C PRO A 115 -0.35 -9.43 14.80
N GLU A 116 0.78 -9.30 15.50
CA GLU A 116 0.97 -8.28 16.53
C GLU A 116 1.01 -6.87 15.92
N LEU A 117 0.06 -6.03 16.35
CA LEU A 117 -0.15 -4.70 15.79
C LEU A 117 1.11 -3.81 15.89
N GLN A 118 1.72 -3.77 17.07
CA GLN A 118 2.87 -2.90 17.33
C GLN A 118 4.06 -3.30 16.45
N VAL A 119 4.40 -4.59 16.43
CA VAL A 119 5.50 -5.13 15.60
C VAL A 119 5.29 -4.82 14.11
N ARG A 120 4.03 -4.92 13.65
CA ARG A 120 3.68 -4.62 12.26
C ARG A 120 3.83 -3.14 11.93
N GLN A 121 3.36 -2.24 12.81
CA GLN A 121 3.53 -0.79 12.64
C GLN A 121 5.01 -0.40 12.61
N GLU A 122 5.80 -0.87 13.59
CA GLU A 122 7.24 -0.59 13.66
C GLU A 122 7.98 -1.10 12.41
N THR A 123 7.57 -2.26 11.88
CA THR A 123 8.10 -2.81 10.63
C THR A 123 7.77 -1.94 9.43
N LEU A 124 6.51 -1.49 9.31
CA LEU A 124 6.07 -0.61 8.23
C LEU A 124 6.80 0.74 8.25
N ASP A 125 7.02 1.33 9.44
CA ASP A 125 7.75 2.59 9.57
C ASP A 125 9.18 2.49 9.02
N LYS A 126 9.83 1.33 9.18
CA LYS A 126 11.15 1.07 8.57
C LYS A 126 11.06 0.89 7.05
N ILE A 127 10.05 0.15 6.59
CA ILE A 127 9.89 -0.17 5.16
C ILE A 127 9.45 1.05 4.35
N TYR A 128 8.64 1.94 4.91
CA TYR A 128 8.15 3.13 4.22
C TYR A 128 9.22 4.19 3.98
N HIS A 129 10.35 4.11 4.69
CA HIS A 129 11.44 5.02 4.44
C HIS A 129 11.94 4.91 2.98
N PRO A 130 11.96 6.01 2.20
CA PRO A 130 12.18 5.97 0.76
C PRO A 130 13.60 5.54 0.37
N SER A 131 14.58 5.68 1.28
CA SER A 131 15.97 5.24 1.06
C SER A 131 16.22 3.77 1.42
N VAL A 132 15.30 3.12 2.13
CA VAL A 132 15.44 1.71 2.48
C VAL A 132 15.06 0.89 1.26
N GLY A 133 16.01 0.20 0.64
CA GLY A 133 15.71 -0.75 -0.45
C GLY A 133 15.32 -2.13 0.07
N THR A 134 16.03 -2.55 1.11
CA THR A 134 15.85 -3.84 1.78
C THR A 134 15.84 -3.59 3.29
N TYR A 135 14.85 -4.15 3.98
CA TYR A 135 14.78 -4.19 5.43
C TYR A 135 15.04 -5.63 5.91
N TRP A 136 15.83 -5.78 6.97
CA TRP A 136 16.14 -7.08 7.57
C TRP A 136 16.03 -6.97 9.09
N ASN A 137 15.25 -7.86 9.68
CA ASN A 137 15.13 -8.02 11.11
C ASN A 137 15.32 -9.51 11.46
N PRO A 138 16.49 -9.90 11.98
CA PRO A 138 16.78 -11.29 12.31
C PRO A 138 15.95 -11.82 13.47
N ASP A 139 15.57 -10.97 14.43
CA ASP A 139 14.79 -11.36 15.60
C ASP A 139 13.36 -11.76 15.22
N LEU A 140 12.81 -11.12 14.17
CA LEU A 140 11.53 -11.48 13.56
C LEU A 140 11.67 -12.53 12.45
N GLY A 141 12.89 -12.96 12.11
CA GLY A 141 13.13 -13.83 10.95
C GLY A 141 12.64 -13.23 9.64
N LEU A 142 12.62 -11.89 9.52
CA LEU A 142 11.94 -11.12 8.48
C LEU A 142 12.92 -10.37 7.55
N LYS A 143 12.79 -10.58 6.25
CA LYS A 143 13.40 -9.77 5.19
C LYS A 143 12.32 -9.16 4.31
N VAL A 144 12.45 -7.89 3.94
CA VAL A 144 11.61 -7.25 2.93
C VAL A 144 12.53 -6.60 1.89
N ASP A 145 12.48 -7.06 0.65
CA ASP A 145 13.21 -6.48 -0.48
C ASP A 145 12.24 -5.79 -1.46
N LYS A 146 12.26 -4.46 -1.46
CA LYS A 146 11.38 -3.64 -2.32
C LYS A 146 11.86 -3.54 -3.77
N ASN A 147 13.10 -3.94 -4.07
CA ASN A 147 13.62 -4.01 -5.43
C ASN A 147 13.17 -5.30 -6.11
N ASP A 148 13.35 -6.42 -5.41
CA ASP A 148 13.05 -7.74 -5.96
C ASP A 148 11.58 -8.11 -5.80
N GLY A 149 10.85 -7.42 -4.92
CA GLY A 149 9.44 -7.71 -4.67
C GLY A 149 9.25 -8.94 -3.78
N THR A 150 10.10 -9.10 -2.75
CA THR A 150 10.07 -10.29 -1.89
C THR A 150 9.96 -9.97 -0.41
N ILE A 151 9.14 -10.74 0.30
CA ILE A 151 9.12 -10.79 1.77
C ILE A 151 9.52 -12.21 2.17
N VAL A 152 10.54 -12.35 3.00
CA VAL A 152 10.95 -13.64 3.56
C VAL A 152 10.63 -13.63 5.04
N HIS A 153 9.85 -14.60 5.53
CA HIS A 153 9.54 -14.75 6.94
C HIS A 153 9.65 -16.22 7.33
N ASN A 154 10.51 -16.55 8.30
CA ASN A 154 10.74 -17.93 8.75
C ASN A 154 10.97 -18.91 7.58
N GLN A 155 11.85 -18.52 6.65
CA GLN A 155 12.21 -19.28 5.43
C GLN A 155 11.12 -19.38 4.35
N ILE A 156 9.92 -18.86 4.59
CA ILE A 156 8.85 -18.77 3.57
C ILE A 156 9.03 -17.49 2.76
N VAL A 157 8.99 -17.61 1.44
CA VAL A 157 9.11 -16.48 0.51
C VAL A 157 7.73 -16.11 -0.02
N TYR A 158 7.36 -14.86 0.17
CA TYR A 158 6.17 -14.21 -0.38
C TYR A 158 6.60 -13.24 -1.48
N GLN A 159 5.85 -13.20 -2.57
CA GLN A 159 6.10 -12.31 -3.70
C GLN A 159 5.12 -11.14 -3.68
N PHE A 160 5.59 -9.98 -4.11
CA PHE A 160 4.78 -8.78 -4.32
C PHE A 160 5.34 -7.96 -5.49
N THR A 161 4.55 -7.04 -6.00
CA THR A 161 4.95 -6.14 -7.08
C THR A 161 6.03 -5.17 -6.60
N PRO A 162 7.24 -5.13 -7.21
CA PRO A 162 8.31 -4.25 -6.75
C PRO A 162 7.92 -2.76 -6.66
N VAL A 163 8.35 -2.10 -5.58
CA VAL A 163 7.99 -0.70 -5.27
C VAL A 163 9.17 0.26 -5.15
N PHE A 164 10.42 -0.22 -5.20
CA PHE A 164 11.60 0.65 -5.00
C PHE A 164 12.08 1.37 -6.27
N ARG A 165 12.12 0.64 -7.39
CA ARG A 165 12.50 1.18 -8.69
C ARG A 165 11.25 1.26 -9.57
N LEU A 166 10.68 2.45 -9.66
CA LEU A 166 9.67 2.76 -10.67
C LEU A 166 10.36 2.76 -12.04
N THR A 167 10.37 1.61 -12.73
CA THR A 167 10.82 1.56 -14.12
C THR A 167 9.76 2.23 -14.98
N SER A 168 10.20 3.18 -15.80
CA SER A 168 9.40 3.89 -16.81
C SER A 168 8.66 2.95 -17.74
#